data_AF-F4XZJ1-F1
#
_entry.id   AF-F4XZJ1-F1
#
_cell.length_a   1.000
_cell.length_b   1.000
_cell.length_c   1.000
_cell.angle_alpha   90.00
_cell.angle_beta   90.00
_cell.angle_gamma   90.00
#
_symmetry.space_group_name_H-M   'P 1'
#
loop_
_entity.id
_entity.type
_entity.pdbx_description
1 polymer ?
#
loop_
_entity_poly.entity_id
_entity_poly.type
_entity_poly.pdbx_seq_one_letter_code
_entity_poly.pdbx_strand_id
1 'polypeptide(L)'
;MSYDLIFMLEEPSMKNVLDQLLPQIIPNEITYICITHQGKQDLWKSIPKKIQAFQYSPDTRFIIVHDQDSHDCKKLKSELLEICQTAGKSKNVMIRIICHELESWFLGDLAAVEKAYRMKPDSLSKQQSKQKYRNPDQLDSAKQELKRLVKEYYPGTHSKKIAPHLSLTDNTSHSFQVFIKGIKHLLSVSP
;
A
#
# COMPACT_ATOMS: atom_id res chain seq x y z
N MET A 1 -8.74 22.93 -3.58
CA MET A 1 -9.58 21.73 -3.30
C MET A 1 -9.15 21.19 -1.95
N SER A 2 -10.08 21.00 -1.03
CA SER A 2 -9.82 20.31 0.24
C SER A 2 -9.97 18.81 0.04
N TYR A 3 -9.20 18.00 0.76
CA TYR A 3 -9.31 16.55 0.80
C TYR A 3 -9.31 16.08 2.25
N ASP A 4 -10.16 15.14 2.60
CA ASP A 4 -10.18 14.55 3.94
C ASP A 4 -8.96 13.66 4.14
N LEU A 5 -8.58 12.89 3.10
CA LEU A 5 -7.45 11.97 3.12
C LEU A 5 -6.47 12.24 1.97
N ILE A 6 -5.19 12.37 2.27
CA ILE A 6 -4.12 12.52 1.26
C ILE A 6 -3.17 11.33 1.36
N PHE A 7 -3.17 10.49 0.34
CA PHE A 7 -2.24 9.37 0.22
C PHE A 7 -0.97 9.82 -0.49
N MET A 8 0.18 9.70 0.18
CA MET A 8 1.50 9.95 -0.39
C MET A 8 2.20 8.62 -0.62
N LEU A 9 2.39 8.28 -1.89
CA LEU A 9 2.81 6.95 -2.33
C LEU A 9 4.19 7.04 -2.95
N GLU A 10 5.08 6.12 -2.57
CA GLU A 10 6.46 6.10 -3.06
C GLU A 10 6.56 5.98 -4.58
N GLU A 11 5.72 5.15 -5.21
CA GLU A 11 5.76 4.90 -6.64
C GLU A 11 4.36 4.72 -7.29
N PRO A 12 4.26 4.79 -8.64
CA PRO A 12 2.97 4.68 -9.35
C PRO A 12 2.27 3.33 -9.22
N SER A 13 3.01 2.24 -9.03
CA SER A 13 2.44 0.88 -8.91
C SER A 13 1.46 0.79 -7.72
N MET A 14 1.78 1.47 -6.62
CA MET A 14 0.94 1.53 -5.43
C MET A 14 -0.39 2.23 -5.73
N LYS A 15 -0.35 3.33 -6.50
CA LYS A 15 -1.58 4.02 -6.91
C LYS A 15 -2.49 3.12 -7.74
N ASN A 16 -1.93 2.31 -8.64
CA ASN A 16 -2.71 1.35 -9.40
C ASN A 16 -3.48 0.38 -8.51
N VAL A 17 -2.88 -0.03 -7.39
CA VAL A 17 -3.54 -0.90 -6.41
C VAL A 17 -4.59 -0.12 -5.63
N LEU A 18 -4.23 1.03 -5.07
CA LEU A 18 -5.12 1.83 -4.23
C LEU A 18 -6.33 2.39 -4.99
N ASP A 19 -6.19 2.73 -6.28
CA ASP A 19 -7.31 3.15 -7.12
C ASP A 19 -8.39 2.07 -7.24
N GLN A 20 -8.04 0.78 -7.05
CA GLN A 20 -9.00 -0.33 -7.03
C GLN A 20 -9.53 -0.63 -5.63
N LEU A 21 -8.69 -0.53 -4.60
CA LEU A 21 -9.05 -0.90 -3.23
C LEU A 21 -9.81 0.19 -2.50
N LEU A 22 -9.37 1.44 -2.60
CA LEU A 22 -9.91 2.56 -1.81
C LEU A 22 -11.41 2.80 -2.06
N PRO A 23 -11.95 2.76 -3.30
CA PRO A 23 -13.39 2.92 -3.54
C PRO A 23 -14.27 1.84 -2.86
N GLN A 24 -13.70 0.69 -2.52
CA GLN A 24 -14.41 -0.39 -1.83
C GLN A 24 -14.41 -0.22 -0.30
N ILE A 25 -13.60 0.70 0.22
CA ILE A 25 -13.34 0.89 1.66
C ILE A 25 -13.79 2.26 2.14
N ILE A 26 -13.56 3.30 1.35
CA ILE A 26 -13.83 4.69 1.69
C ILE A 26 -15.25 5.06 1.21
N PRO A 27 -16.15 5.52 2.09
CA PRO A 27 -17.46 6.04 1.73
C PRO A 27 -17.38 7.22 0.74
N ASN A 28 -18.39 7.37 -0.11
CA ASN A 28 -18.40 8.39 -1.18
C ASN A 28 -18.37 9.83 -0.66
N GLU A 29 -18.76 10.05 0.60
CA GLU A 29 -18.76 11.34 1.27
C GLU A 29 -17.35 11.81 1.65
N ILE A 30 -16.39 10.88 1.74
CA ILE A 30 -15.01 11.17 2.15
C ILE A 30 -14.15 11.37 0.90
N THR A 31 -13.64 12.58 0.76
CA THR A 31 -12.78 12.99 -0.35
C THR A 31 -11.35 12.54 -0.12
N TYR A 32 -10.71 12.00 -1.15
CA TYR A 32 -9.30 11.61 -1.07
C TYR A 32 -8.54 11.82 -2.38
N ILE A 33 -7.21 11.91 -2.26
CA ILE A 33 -6.30 11.97 -3.40
C ILE A 33 -5.08 11.08 -3.18
N CYS A 34 -4.62 10.43 -4.26
CA CYS A 34 -3.37 9.68 -4.30
C CYS A 34 -2.28 10.47 -5.06
N ILE A 35 -1.21 10.84 -4.36
CA ILE A 35 -0.05 11.54 -4.89
C ILE A 35 1.10 10.54 -4.98
N THR A 36 1.53 10.23 -6.21
CA THR A 36 2.66 9.32 -6.48
C THR A 36 3.96 10.08 -6.62
N HIS A 37 5.06 9.41 -6.29
CA HIS A 37 6.42 9.95 -6.39
C HIS A 37 7.29 9.03 -7.25
N GLN A 38 8.54 9.45 -7.48
CA GLN A 38 9.55 8.66 -8.20
C GLN A 38 10.58 8.09 -7.22
N GLY A 39 10.09 7.31 -6.25
CA GLY A 39 10.89 6.65 -5.23
C GLY A 39 11.09 7.47 -3.96
N LYS A 40 11.74 6.83 -2.97
CA LYS A 40 12.02 7.36 -1.63
C LYS A 40 12.41 8.83 -1.58
N GLN A 41 13.43 9.23 -2.33
CA GLN A 41 13.97 10.60 -2.23
C GLN A 41 12.94 11.67 -2.63
N ASP A 42 12.15 11.40 -3.66
CA ASP A 42 11.11 12.32 -4.14
C ASP A 42 9.95 12.39 -3.13
N LEU A 43 9.50 11.23 -2.64
CA LEU A 43 8.49 11.15 -1.57
C LEU A 43 8.91 11.97 -0.34
N TRP A 44 10.14 11.78 0.15
CA TRP A 44 10.64 12.43 1.35
C TRP A 44 10.74 13.95 1.21
N LYS A 45 11.17 14.44 0.05
CA LYS A 45 11.21 15.88 -0.26
C LYS A 45 9.81 16.48 -0.41
N SER A 46 8.84 15.68 -0.81
CA SER A 46 7.45 16.10 -1.04
C SER A 46 6.64 16.20 0.25
N ILE A 47 6.84 15.28 1.20
CA ILE A 47 6.11 15.24 2.49
C ILE A 47 6.01 16.61 3.16
N PRO A 48 7.12 17.31 3.49
CA PRO A 48 7.02 18.58 4.21
C PRO A 48 6.30 19.65 3.38
N LYS A 49 6.54 19.69 2.07
CA LYS A 49 5.91 20.67 1.15
C LYS A 49 4.40 20.47 1.10
N LYS A 50 3.94 19.22 1.00
CA LYS A 50 2.51 18.89 0.94
C LYS A 50 1.86 19.14 2.30
N ILE A 51 2.47 18.72 3.40
CA ILE A 51 1.95 19.01 4.74
C ILE A 51 1.73 20.52 4.92
N GLN A 52 2.71 21.36 4.58
CA GLN A 52 2.61 22.82 4.65
C GLN A 52 1.50 23.37 3.74
N ALA A 53 1.42 22.89 2.50
CA ALA A 53 0.41 23.34 1.54
C ALA A 53 -1.03 23.07 1.97
N PHE A 54 -1.28 22.05 2.81
CA PHE A 54 -2.61 21.68 3.30
C PHE A 54 -2.85 22.04 4.78
N GLN A 55 -2.03 22.91 5.38
CA GLN A 55 -2.22 23.34 6.78
C GLN A 55 -3.54 24.06 7.03
N TYR A 56 -4.14 24.68 6.01
CA TYR A 56 -5.44 25.36 6.11
C TYR A 56 -6.60 24.40 6.44
N SER A 57 -6.42 23.10 6.24
CA SER A 57 -7.39 22.06 6.60
C SER A 57 -6.85 21.24 7.77
N PRO A 58 -7.18 21.60 9.02
CA PRO A 58 -6.63 20.96 10.20
C PRO A 58 -7.00 19.48 10.26
N ASP A 59 -8.19 19.10 9.77
CA ASP A 59 -8.70 17.72 9.83
C ASP A 59 -8.18 16.82 8.71
N THR A 60 -7.55 17.36 7.67
CA THR A 60 -6.94 16.55 6.61
C THR A 60 -5.89 15.60 7.18
N ARG A 61 -6.05 14.31 6.88
CA ARG A 61 -5.15 13.24 7.32
C ARG A 61 -4.26 12.79 6.18
N PHE A 62 -2.97 12.63 6.46
CA PHE A 62 -1.98 12.13 5.52
C PHE A 62 -1.72 10.64 5.76
N ILE A 63 -1.75 9.85 4.69
CA ILE A 63 -1.41 8.44 4.70
C ILE A 63 -0.16 8.27 3.84
N ILE A 64 0.96 8.00 4.48
CA ILE A 64 2.25 7.80 3.79
C ILE A 64 2.44 6.29 3.62
N VAL A 65 2.53 5.84 2.38
CA VAL A 65 2.77 4.43 2.02
C VAL A 65 4.14 4.34 1.37
N HIS A 66 5.00 3.53 1.97
CA HIS A 66 6.42 3.40 1.61
C HIS A 66 6.81 1.93 1.59
N ASP A 67 7.60 1.51 0.61
CA ASP A 67 8.13 0.15 0.55
C ASP A 67 9.35 0.03 1.48
N GLN A 68 9.48 -1.08 2.20
CA GLN A 68 10.61 -1.25 3.12
C GLN A 68 11.93 -1.39 2.35
N ASP A 69 11.93 -2.09 1.22
CA ASP A 69 13.12 -2.60 0.56
C ASP A 69 14.04 -3.33 1.56
N SER A 70 15.34 -3.01 1.57
CA SER A 70 16.35 -3.52 2.48
C SER A 70 16.50 -2.71 3.78
N HIS A 71 15.62 -1.74 4.05
CA HIS A 71 15.74 -0.87 5.22
C HIS A 71 15.19 -1.53 6.48
N ASP A 72 15.70 -1.10 7.64
CA ASP A 72 15.06 -1.37 8.93
C ASP A 72 13.71 -0.65 9.00
N CYS A 73 12.63 -1.40 9.11
CA CYS A 73 11.27 -0.87 9.06
C CYS A 73 10.96 0.08 10.23
N LYS A 74 11.57 -0.13 11.41
CA LYS A 74 11.38 0.73 12.58
C LYS A 74 12.10 2.05 12.39
N LYS A 75 13.35 2.00 11.91
CA LYS A 75 14.14 3.19 11.60
C LYS A 75 13.45 4.03 10.51
N LEU A 76 13.06 3.40 9.40
CA LEU A 76 12.33 4.05 8.31
C LEU A 76 11.06 4.75 8.80
N LYS A 77 10.27 4.06 9.62
CA LYS A 77 9.04 4.62 10.19
C LYS A 77 9.31 5.81 11.12
N SER A 78 10.36 5.74 11.94
CA SER A 78 10.74 6.83 12.84
C SER A 78 11.22 8.06 12.06
N GLU A 79 12.03 7.88 11.02
CA GLU A 79 12.54 8.98 10.17
C GLU A 79 11.38 9.68 9.44
N LEU A 80 10.44 8.93 8.86
CA LEU A 80 9.25 9.50 8.23
C LEU A 80 8.37 10.26 9.23
N LEU A 81 8.25 9.76 10.46
CA LEU A 81 7.48 10.41 11.50
C LEU A 81 8.11 11.74 11.92
N GLU A 82 9.44 11.78 12.07
CA GLU A 82 10.20 13.00 12.38
C GLU A 82 10.03 14.08 11.30
N ILE A 83 10.08 13.70 10.02
CA ILE A 83 9.83 14.62 8.91
C ILE A 83 8.42 15.23 9.01
N CYS A 84 7.42 14.41 9.32
CA CYS A 84 6.03 14.86 9.43
C CYS A 84 5.82 15.80 10.62
N GLN A 85 6.43 15.47 11.78
CA GLN A 85 6.39 16.29 12.98
C GLN A 85 7.02 17.66 12.73
N THR A 86 8.19 17.69 12.09
CA THR A 86 8.91 18.92 11.74
C THR A 86 8.10 19.79 10.76
N ALA A 87 7.31 19.17 9.87
CA ALA A 87 6.44 19.88 8.93
C ALA A 87 5.15 20.46 9.56
N GLY A 88 4.87 20.17 10.85
CA GLY A 88 3.73 20.71 11.58
C GLY A 88 2.47 19.83 11.60
N LYS A 89 2.54 18.56 11.18
CA LYS A 89 1.44 17.58 11.32
C LYS A 89 1.93 16.34 12.07
N SER A 90 1.77 16.32 13.39
CA SER A 90 2.09 15.16 14.22
C SER A 90 0.89 14.24 14.51
N LYS A 91 -0.33 14.79 14.57
CA LYS A 91 -1.54 14.05 14.98
C LYS A 91 -2.32 13.42 13.83
N ASN A 92 -2.18 13.96 12.62
CA ASN A 92 -3.02 13.59 11.47
C ASN A 92 -2.21 12.88 10.37
N VAL A 93 -1.25 12.04 10.78
CA VAL A 93 -0.40 11.28 9.88
C VAL A 93 -0.43 9.80 10.24
N MET A 94 -0.67 8.95 9.23
CA MET A 94 -0.55 7.51 9.31
C MET A 94 0.55 7.03 8.37
N ILE A 95 1.61 6.46 8.93
CA ILE A 95 2.69 5.84 8.13
C ILE A 95 2.43 4.33 8.02
N ARG A 96 2.49 3.81 6.79
CA ARG A 96 2.37 2.39 6.47
C ARG A 96 3.56 1.96 5.65
N ILE A 97 4.32 1.02 6.21
CA ILE A 97 5.46 0.41 5.55
C ILE A 97 5.01 -0.93 5.00
N ILE A 98 5.24 -1.15 3.71
CA ILE A 98 4.99 -2.43 3.05
C ILE A 98 6.23 -3.28 3.24
N CYS A 99 6.04 -4.50 3.73
CA CYS A 99 7.16 -5.39 4.02
C CYS A 99 7.79 -5.87 2.71
N HIS A 100 9.08 -5.56 2.57
CA HIS A 100 9.90 -5.70 1.37
C HIS A 100 9.37 -4.93 0.16
N GLU A 101 8.35 -5.44 -0.53
CA GLU A 101 7.87 -4.95 -1.82
C GLU A 101 6.34 -5.06 -1.92
N LEU A 102 5.69 -4.23 -2.73
CA LEU A 102 4.25 -4.32 -3.04
C LEU A 102 3.83 -5.74 -3.46
N GLU A 103 4.69 -6.51 -4.14
CA GLU A 103 4.40 -7.88 -4.55
C GLU A 103 4.04 -8.81 -3.40
N SER A 104 4.44 -8.52 -2.16
CA SER A 104 4.00 -9.27 -0.98
C SER A 104 2.48 -9.27 -0.85
N TRP A 105 1.81 -8.18 -1.23
CA TRP A 105 0.34 -8.08 -1.23
C TRP A 105 -0.28 -9.00 -2.28
N PHE A 106 0.35 -9.15 -3.44
CA PHE A 106 -0.13 -10.05 -4.49
C PHE A 106 0.09 -11.51 -4.14
N LEU A 107 1.24 -11.84 -3.54
CA LEU A 107 1.52 -13.20 -3.04
C LEU A 107 0.64 -13.58 -1.84
N GLY A 108 0.10 -12.58 -1.15
CA GLY A 108 -0.88 -12.78 -0.09
C GLY A 108 -2.25 -13.23 -0.58
N ASP A 109 -2.52 -13.12 -1.88
CA ASP A 109 -3.75 -13.59 -2.51
C ASP A 109 -3.46 -14.21 -3.88
N LEU A 110 -3.03 -15.47 -3.85
CA LEU A 110 -2.74 -16.24 -5.05
C LEU A 110 -3.98 -16.53 -5.90
N ALA A 111 -5.18 -16.49 -5.32
CA ALA A 111 -6.42 -16.61 -6.08
C ALA A 111 -6.65 -15.36 -6.95
N ALA A 112 -6.34 -14.17 -6.44
CA ALA A 112 -6.35 -12.93 -7.22
C ALA A 112 -5.37 -12.98 -8.39
N VAL A 113 -4.15 -13.49 -8.16
CA VAL A 113 -3.15 -13.68 -9.21
C VAL A 113 -3.63 -14.71 -10.25
N GLU A 114 -4.14 -15.87 -9.80
CA GLU A 114 -4.70 -16.91 -10.69
C GLU A 114 -5.77 -16.33 -11.63
N LYS A 115 -6.70 -15.56 -11.06
CA LYS A 115 -7.79 -14.90 -11.78
C LYS A 115 -7.29 -13.82 -12.74
N ALA A 116 -6.38 -12.96 -12.28
CA ALA A 116 -5.79 -11.89 -13.09
C ALA A 116 -5.15 -12.43 -14.38
N TYR A 117 -4.50 -13.58 -14.29
CA TYR A 117 -3.79 -14.20 -15.41
C TYR A 117 -4.60 -15.28 -16.15
N ARG A 118 -5.88 -15.45 -15.82
CA ARG A 118 -6.77 -16.47 -16.42
C ARG A 118 -6.13 -17.86 -16.39
N MET A 119 -5.43 -18.17 -15.31
CA MET A 119 -4.77 -19.46 -15.14
C MET A 119 -5.82 -20.53 -14.87
N LYS A 120 -5.43 -21.81 -15.05
CA LYS A 120 -6.31 -22.94 -14.71
C LYS A 120 -6.71 -22.85 -13.23
N PRO A 121 -7.99 -23.06 -12.88
CA PRO A 121 -8.42 -23.12 -11.48
C PRO A 121 -7.56 -24.09 -10.66
N ASP A 122 -7.25 -23.70 -9.42
CA ASP A 122 -6.46 -24.48 -8.46
C ASP A 122 -5.02 -24.80 -8.94
N SER A 123 -4.45 -23.96 -9.80
CA SER A 123 -3.06 -24.09 -10.23
C SER A 123 -2.11 -23.34 -9.28
N LEU A 124 -2.52 -22.14 -8.88
CA LEU A 124 -1.79 -21.23 -8.03
C LEU A 124 -2.48 -21.05 -6.67
N SER A 125 -3.80 -20.89 -6.64
CA SER A 125 -4.58 -20.66 -5.42
C SER A 125 -4.38 -21.76 -4.36
N LYS A 126 -4.32 -23.04 -4.78
CA LYS A 126 -4.02 -24.18 -3.89
C LYS A 126 -2.67 -24.07 -3.17
N GLN A 127 -1.77 -23.23 -3.67
CA GLN A 127 -0.47 -23.02 -3.05
C GLN A 127 -0.54 -22.07 -1.85
N GLN A 128 -1.65 -21.34 -1.63
CA GLN A 128 -1.77 -20.35 -0.55
C GLN A 128 -1.43 -20.93 0.84
N SER A 129 -1.71 -22.21 1.06
CA SER A 129 -1.41 -22.92 2.31
C SER A 129 0.08 -23.29 2.49
N LYS A 130 0.90 -23.19 1.45
CA LYS A 130 2.34 -23.44 1.54
C LYS A 130 3.02 -22.39 2.42
N GLN A 131 4.04 -22.80 3.16
CA GLN A 131 4.77 -21.96 4.12
C GLN A 131 5.12 -20.57 3.57
N LYS A 132 5.68 -20.50 2.36
CA LYS A 132 6.09 -19.24 1.72
C LYS A 132 4.96 -18.23 1.45
N TYR A 133 3.72 -18.69 1.28
CA TYR A 133 2.58 -17.82 0.93
C TYR A 133 1.61 -17.62 2.11
N ARG A 134 1.78 -18.34 3.22
CA ARG A 134 1.07 -18.06 4.47
C ARG A 134 1.54 -16.77 5.14
N ASN A 135 2.77 -16.33 4.85
CA ASN A 135 3.32 -15.07 5.30
C ASN A 135 4.29 -14.52 4.23
N PRO A 136 3.78 -13.95 3.13
CA PRO A 136 4.61 -13.50 2.00
C PRO A 136 5.51 -12.30 2.37
N ASP A 137 5.18 -11.57 3.44
CA ASP A 137 5.97 -10.44 3.94
C ASP A 137 7.33 -10.85 4.54
N GLN A 138 7.60 -12.15 4.67
CA GLN A 138 8.91 -12.68 5.14
C GLN A 138 9.80 -13.13 3.98
N LEU A 139 9.37 -12.95 2.73
CA LEU A 139 10.16 -13.33 1.57
C LEU A 139 11.26 -12.30 1.32
N ASP A 140 12.49 -12.78 1.11
CA ASP A 140 13.64 -11.92 0.78
C ASP A 140 13.39 -11.07 -0.49
N SER A 141 12.64 -11.61 -1.45
CA SER A 141 12.12 -10.86 -2.60
C SER A 141 10.79 -11.44 -3.08
N ALA A 142 9.70 -10.74 -2.73
CA ALA A 142 8.37 -11.06 -3.21
C ALA A 142 8.26 -10.88 -4.73
N LYS A 143 8.95 -9.89 -5.29
CA LYS A 143 8.96 -9.62 -6.74
C LYS A 143 9.57 -10.74 -7.55
N GLN A 144 10.71 -11.28 -7.11
CA GLN A 144 11.31 -12.43 -7.80
C GLN A 144 10.41 -13.66 -7.70
N GLU A 145 9.79 -13.89 -6.54
CA GLU A 145 8.88 -15.01 -6.37
C GLU A 145 7.64 -14.89 -7.25
N LEU A 146 7.05 -13.69 -7.35
CA LEU A 146 5.91 -13.44 -8.23
C LEU A 146 6.28 -13.64 -9.72
N LYS A 147 7.48 -13.21 -10.13
CA LYS A 147 7.99 -13.48 -11.49
C LYS A 147 8.19 -14.97 -11.79
N ARG A 148 8.52 -15.79 -10.79
CA ARG A 148 8.61 -17.25 -10.97
C ARG A 148 7.24 -17.88 -11.20
N LEU A 149 6.23 -17.41 -10.48
CA LEU A 149 4.84 -17.87 -10.62
C LEU A 149 4.22 -17.40 -11.93
N VAL A 150 4.53 -16.16 -12.33
CA VAL A 150 3.98 -15.51 -13.51
C VAL A 150 5.11 -14.85 -14.30
N LYS A 151 5.62 -15.56 -15.32
CA LYS A 151 6.79 -15.13 -16.10
C LYS A 151 6.61 -13.78 -16.81
N GLU A 152 5.38 -13.45 -17.19
CA GLU A 152 5.04 -12.18 -17.84
C GLU A 152 4.90 -11.00 -16.86
N TYR A 153 5.03 -11.23 -15.54
CA TYR A 153 4.82 -10.19 -14.53
C TYR A 153 5.80 -9.02 -14.69
N TYR A 154 5.22 -7.82 -14.82
CA TYR A 154 5.91 -6.54 -14.81
C TYR A 154 5.16 -5.54 -13.90
N PRO A 155 5.80 -4.99 -12.84
CA PRO A 155 5.11 -4.21 -11.82
C PRO A 155 4.31 -3.01 -12.34
N GLY A 156 4.87 -2.29 -13.32
CA GLY A 156 4.29 -1.04 -13.84
C GLY A 156 2.95 -1.23 -14.55
N THR A 157 2.68 -2.42 -15.10
CA THR A 157 1.45 -2.71 -15.87
C THR A 157 0.56 -3.73 -15.20
N HIS A 158 1.13 -4.71 -14.50
CA HIS A 158 0.37 -5.85 -14.00
C HIS A 158 -0.22 -5.63 -12.61
N SER A 159 0.26 -4.63 -11.85
CA SER A 159 -0.41 -4.17 -10.62
C SER A 159 -1.89 -3.84 -10.87
N LYS A 160 -2.20 -3.17 -12.00
CA LYS A 160 -3.59 -2.89 -12.44
C LYS A 160 -4.40 -4.14 -12.77
N LYS A 161 -3.74 -5.23 -13.18
CA LYS A 161 -4.38 -6.49 -13.57
C LYS A 161 -4.77 -7.32 -12.34
N ILE A 162 -3.93 -7.30 -11.30
CA ILE A 162 -4.12 -8.10 -10.08
C ILE A 162 -5.01 -7.36 -9.07
N ALA A 163 -4.81 -6.05 -8.90
CA ALA A 163 -5.49 -5.26 -7.87
C ALA A 163 -7.03 -5.39 -7.82
N PRO A 164 -7.78 -5.45 -8.94
CA PRO A 164 -9.24 -5.62 -8.91
C PRO A 164 -9.72 -6.96 -8.35
N HIS A 165 -8.81 -7.92 -8.16
CA HIS A 165 -9.13 -9.26 -7.69
C HIS A 165 -8.67 -9.53 -6.26
N LEU A 166 -7.92 -8.61 -5.64
CA LEU A 166 -7.42 -8.77 -4.28
C LEU A 166 -8.59 -8.79 -3.28
N SER A 167 -8.62 -9.82 -2.43
CA SER A 167 -9.53 -9.91 -1.31
C SER A 167 -9.13 -8.92 -0.21
N LEU A 168 -10.11 -8.13 0.26
CA LEU A 168 -9.93 -7.23 1.40
C LEU A 168 -9.90 -7.97 2.74
N THR A 169 -10.26 -9.25 2.77
CA THR A 169 -10.42 -10.05 4.00
C THR A 169 -9.51 -11.26 4.06
N ASP A 170 -9.20 -11.88 2.92
CA ASP A 170 -8.54 -13.19 2.87
C ASP A 170 -7.04 -13.11 2.52
N ASN A 171 -6.55 -11.90 2.24
CA ASN A 171 -5.14 -11.69 1.91
C ASN A 171 -4.25 -12.01 3.11
N THR A 172 -3.24 -12.88 2.92
CA THR A 172 -2.35 -13.35 3.99
C THR A 172 -1.15 -12.45 4.26
N SER A 173 -0.91 -11.40 3.45
CA SER A 173 0.10 -10.38 3.76
C SER A 173 -0.33 -9.60 5.00
N HIS A 174 0.46 -9.70 6.06
CA HIS A 174 0.30 -8.91 7.27
C HIS A 174 0.38 -7.41 7.00
N SER A 175 1.32 -6.97 6.15
CA SER A 175 1.46 -5.55 5.79
C SER A 175 0.22 -5.02 5.05
N PHE A 176 -0.40 -5.83 4.18
CA PHE A 176 -1.70 -5.55 3.56
C PHE A 176 -2.80 -5.44 4.62
N GLN A 177 -2.93 -6.44 5.50
CA GLN A 177 -3.95 -6.45 6.56
C GLN A 177 -3.83 -5.24 7.49
N VAL A 178 -2.60 -4.85 7.86
CA VAL A 178 -2.31 -3.66 8.69
C VAL A 178 -2.65 -2.37 7.96
N PHE A 179 -2.42 -2.31 6.65
CA PHE A 179 -2.85 -1.18 5.82
C PHE A 179 -4.38 -1.05 5.83
N ILE A 180 -5.11 -2.11 5.47
CA ILE A 180 -6.59 -2.11 5.43
C ILE A 180 -7.19 -1.81 6.80
N LYS A 181 -6.70 -2.46 7.86
CA LYS A 181 -7.14 -2.19 9.25
C LYS A 181 -6.87 -0.73 9.64
N GLY A 182 -5.74 -0.18 9.22
CA GLY A 182 -5.38 1.21 9.44
C GLY A 182 -6.39 2.18 8.81
N ILE A 183 -6.74 1.96 7.55
CA ILE A 183 -7.74 2.78 6.85
C ILE A 183 -9.10 2.66 7.53
N LYS A 184 -9.59 1.44 7.79
CA LYS A 184 -10.88 1.23 8.49
C LYS A 184 -10.91 1.91 9.86
N HIS A 185 -9.82 1.82 10.62
CA HIS A 185 -9.72 2.50 11.90
C HIS A 185 -9.81 4.02 11.72
N LEU A 186 -9.02 4.62 10.82
CA LEU A 186 -9.07 6.06 10.53
C LEU A 186 -10.50 6.53 10.20
N LEU A 187 -11.22 5.76 9.38
CA LEU A 187 -12.60 6.08 9.02
C LEU A 187 -13.54 6.05 10.23
N SER A 188 -13.37 5.08 11.14
CA SER A 188 -14.19 4.92 12.35
C SER A 188 -13.98 5.97 13.44
N VAL A 189 -12.81 6.64 13.47
CA VAL A 189 -12.50 7.69 14.45
C VAL A 189 -12.71 9.11 13.89
N SER A 190 -13.30 9.22 12.70
CA SER A 190 -13.68 10.51 12.14
C SER A 190 -14.85 11.07 12.97
N PRO A 191 -14.75 12.30 13.50
CA PRO A 191 -15.85 12.94 14.22
C PRO A 191 -17.07 13.18 13.33
#